data_AF-A0A2X4T4N6-F1
#
_entry.id   AF-A0A2X4T4N6-F1
#
_cell.length_a   1.000
_cell.length_b   1.000
_cell.length_c   1.000
_cell.angle_alpha   90.00
_cell.angle_beta   90.00
_cell.angle_gamma   90.00
#
_symmetry.space_group_name_H-M   'P 1'
#
loop_
_entity.id
_entity.type
_entity.pdbx_description
1 polymer ?
#
loop_
_entity_poly.entity_id
_entity_poly.type
_entity_poly.pdbx_seq_one_letter_code
_entity_poly.pdbx_strand_id
1 'polypeptide(L)'
;MECATPQREQARYTATLDHQTLLAIAADCITEDGFLCVVLPEQIGNAFTQQALSMGWHLRLRTDVAENEARLPHRVLLAFSPQAGECFSDRLVIRGPDQHYSESYTALTQAFYLFM
;
A
#
# COMPACT_ATOMS: atom_id res chain seq x y z
N MET A 1 8.52 6.34 -20.80
CA MET A 1 8.47 5.02 -21.45
C MET A 1 7.01 4.74 -21.71
N GLU A 2 6.58 4.71 -22.97
CA GLU A 2 5.17 4.54 -23.33
C GLU A 2 4.66 3.16 -22.93
N CYS A 3 3.42 3.08 -22.43
CA CYS A 3 2.81 1.81 -22.10
C CYS A 3 2.36 1.11 -23.39
N ALA A 4 2.54 -0.21 -23.46
CA ALA A 4 2.23 -1.01 -24.64
C ALA A 4 0.75 -1.00 -25.07
N THR A 5 -0.16 -0.51 -24.21
CA THR A 5 -1.60 -0.41 -24.48
C THR A 5 -2.19 0.79 -23.74
N PRO A 6 -3.24 1.44 -24.26
CA PRO A 6 -3.94 2.53 -23.57
C PRO A 6 -4.49 2.14 -22.18
N GLN A 7 -4.93 0.89 -21.98
CA GLN A 7 -5.43 0.41 -20.69
C GLN A 7 -4.29 0.32 -19.64
N ARG A 8 -3.09 -0.11 -20.07
CA ARG A 8 -1.90 -0.10 -19.22
C ARG A 8 -1.43 1.31 -18.92
N GLU A 9 -1.55 2.21 -19.89
CA GLU A 9 -1.28 3.64 -19.68
C GLU A 9 -2.23 4.18 -18.60
N GLN A 10 -3.53 3.96 -18.76
CA GLN A 10 -4.57 4.41 -17.84
C GLN A 10 -4.44 3.80 -16.43
N ALA A 11 -4.05 2.52 -16.32
CA ALA A 11 -3.83 1.86 -15.04
C ALA A 11 -2.51 2.27 -14.37
N ARG A 12 -1.50 2.68 -15.16
CA ARG A 12 -0.16 3.04 -14.66
C ARG A 12 -0.04 4.52 -14.32
N TYR A 13 -0.78 5.37 -15.01
CA TYR A 13 -0.79 6.81 -14.80
C TYR A 13 -2.09 7.21 -14.13
N THR A 14 -2.00 7.99 -13.05
CA THR A 14 -3.14 8.53 -12.28
C THR A 14 -3.95 9.60 -13.03
N ALA A 15 -3.86 9.64 -14.37
CA ALA A 15 -4.48 10.67 -15.21
C ALA A 15 -6.02 10.57 -15.25
N THR A 16 -6.60 9.41 -14.95
CA THR A 16 -8.07 9.20 -14.93
C THR A 16 -8.62 8.78 -13.58
N LEU A 17 -7.76 8.28 -12.68
CA LEU A 17 -8.11 7.90 -11.32
C LEU A 17 -7.00 8.42 -10.38
N ASP A 18 -7.11 9.70 -10.03
CA ASP A 18 -6.26 10.28 -9.01
C ASP A 18 -6.63 9.77 -7.60
N HIS A 19 -5.81 10.10 -6.61
CA HIS A 19 -6.04 9.63 -5.25
C HIS A 19 -7.34 10.15 -4.64
N GLN A 20 -7.75 11.37 -4.99
CA GLN A 20 -9.01 11.94 -4.50
C GLN A 20 -10.20 11.14 -5.01
N THR A 21 -10.22 10.90 -6.31
CA THR A 21 -11.27 10.19 -7.01
C THR A 21 -11.30 8.74 -6.55
N LEU A 22 -10.15 8.11 -6.36
CA LEU A 22 -10.05 6.76 -5.80
C LEU A 22 -10.66 6.67 -4.40
N LEU A 23 -10.31 7.61 -3.51
CA LEU A 23 -10.85 7.64 -2.14
C LEU A 23 -12.36 7.87 -2.11
N ALA A 24 -12.88 8.73 -2.99
CA ALA A 24 -14.31 8.97 -3.10
C ALA A 24 -15.05 7.72 -3.60
N ILE A 25 -14.59 7.10 -4.69
CA ILE A 25 -15.21 5.88 -5.23
C ILE A 25 -15.14 4.74 -4.20
N ALA A 26 -14.02 4.61 -3.49
CA ALA A 26 -13.87 3.59 -2.46
C ALA A 26 -14.89 3.79 -1.33
N ALA A 27 -15.20 5.04 -0.95
CA ALA A 27 -16.16 5.33 0.12
C ALA A 27 -17.58 4.90 -0.27
N ASP A 28 -17.93 5.05 -1.56
CA ASP A 28 -19.24 4.64 -2.08
C ASP A 28 -19.38 3.12 -2.22
N CYS A 29 -18.27 2.39 -2.33
CA CYS A 29 -18.25 0.96 -2.61
C CYS A 29 -17.99 0.09 -1.37
N ILE A 30 -17.48 0.66 -0.28
CA ILE A 30 -17.02 -0.07 0.90
C ILE A 30 -18.16 -0.33 1.90
N THR A 31 -18.04 -1.43 2.65
CA THR A 31 -18.92 -1.71 3.79
C THR A 31 -18.44 -0.96 5.04
N GLU A 32 -19.30 -0.85 6.06
CA GLU A 32 -18.98 -0.15 7.31
C GLU A 32 -17.73 -0.71 8.01
N ASP A 33 -17.50 -2.03 7.92
CA ASP A 33 -16.33 -2.70 8.51
C ASP A 33 -15.24 -3.02 7.47
N GLY A 34 -15.35 -2.46 6.26
CA GLY A 34 -14.45 -2.76 5.16
C GLY A 34 -13.10 -2.03 5.26
N PHE A 35 -12.15 -2.50 4.43
CA PHE A 35 -10.83 -1.87 4.28
C PHE A 35 -10.50 -1.56 2.82
N LEU A 36 -10.05 -0.32 2.57
CA LEU A 36 -9.34 0.08 1.36
C LEU A 36 -7.85 -0.17 1.56
N CYS A 37 -7.28 -1.13 0.82
CA CYS A 37 -5.86 -1.49 0.91
C CYS A 37 -5.09 -1.02 -0.32
N VAL A 38 -3.96 -0.34 -0.11
CA VAL A 38 -3.09 0.17 -1.19
C VAL A 38 -1.62 -0.11 -0.92
N VAL A 39 -0.86 -0.30 -2.01
CA VAL A 39 0.61 -0.43 -1.99
C VAL A 39 1.21 0.71 -2.78
N LEU A 40 1.89 1.63 -2.10
CA LEU A 40 2.37 2.87 -2.70
C LEU A 40 3.86 3.08 -2.42
N PRO A 41 4.59 3.83 -3.27
CA PRO A 41 5.87 4.41 -2.88
C PRO A 41 5.71 5.22 -1.59
N GLU A 42 6.69 5.15 -0.69
CA GLU A 42 6.58 5.72 0.67
C GLU A 42 6.11 7.18 0.68
N GLN A 43 6.76 8.04 -0.13
CA GLN A 43 6.41 9.45 -0.20
C GLN A 43 4.99 9.69 -0.71
N ILE A 44 4.55 8.88 -1.67
CA ILE A 44 3.19 8.96 -2.23
C ILE A 44 2.18 8.47 -1.18
N GLY A 45 2.50 7.40 -0.45
CA GLY A 45 1.67 6.87 0.62
C GLY A 45 1.46 7.88 1.76
N ASN A 46 2.48 8.67 2.10
CA ASN A 46 2.34 9.75 3.08
C ASN A 46 1.34 10.82 2.61
N ALA A 47 1.46 11.28 1.37
CA ALA A 47 0.52 12.25 0.79
C ALA A 47 -0.91 11.67 0.69
N PHE A 48 -1.03 10.42 0.24
CA PHE A 48 -2.30 9.69 0.19
C PHE A 48 -2.95 9.59 1.56
N THR A 49 -2.18 9.28 2.61
CA THR A 49 -2.66 9.17 3.99
C THR A 49 -3.24 10.50 4.47
N GLN A 50 -2.53 11.62 4.27
CA GLN A 50 -3.02 12.94 4.67
C GLN A 50 -4.33 13.28 3.97
N GLN A 51 -4.42 12.97 2.68
CA GLN A 51 -5.63 13.18 1.90
C GLN A 51 -6.79 12.31 2.40
N ALA A 52 -6.55 11.01 2.63
CA ALA A 52 -7.55 10.07 3.15
C ALA A 52 -8.10 10.54 4.50
N LEU A 53 -7.23 10.92 5.44
CA LEU A 53 -7.62 11.45 6.75
C LEU A 53 -8.50 12.71 6.62
N SER A 54 -8.16 13.62 5.71
CA SER A 54 -8.96 14.83 5.44
C SER A 54 -10.35 14.53 4.89
N MET A 55 -10.53 13.36 4.28
CA MET A 55 -11.79 12.88 3.70
C MET A 55 -12.57 11.97 4.67
N GLY A 56 -12.13 11.85 5.93
CA GLY A 56 -12.82 11.07 6.96
C GLY A 56 -12.46 9.59 7.01
N TRP A 57 -11.46 9.15 6.22
CA TRP A 57 -10.92 7.81 6.37
C TRP A 57 -10.04 7.71 7.60
N HIS A 58 -9.93 6.50 8.15
CA HIS A 58 -9.06 6.20 9.28
C HIS A 58 -7.98 5.21 8.83
N LEU A 59 -6.71 5.57 9.00
CA LEU A 59 -5.62 4.63 8.82
C LEU A 59 -5.66 3.59 9.95
N ARG A 60 -5.67 2.31 9.58
CA ARG A 60 -5.77 1.20 10.52
C ARG A 60 -4.56 0.28 10.50
N LEU A 61 -3.92 0.12 9.34
CA LEU A 61 -2.69 -0.67 9.19
C LEU A 61 -1.68 0.11 8.34
N ARG A 62 -0.43 0.15 8.77
CA ARG A 62 0.71 0.61 7.99
C ARG A 62 1.88 -0.35 8.12
N THR A 63 2.38 -0.85 6.99
CA THR A 63 3.63 -1.60 6.96
C THR A 63 4.64 -0.85 6.11
N ASP A 64 5.72 -0.40 6.74
CA ASP A 64 6.85 0.24 6.05
C ASP A 64 7.79 -0.84 5.49
N VAL A 65 7.97 -0.86 4.15
CA VAL A 65 8.73 -1.91 3.46
C VAL A 65 10.07 -1.38 2.97
N ALA A 66 11.15 -1.98 3.45
CA ALA A 66 12.53 -1.69 3.05
C ALA A 66 13.19 -2.90 2.39
N GLU A 67 14.23 -2.67 1.58
CA GLU A 67 14.99 -3.76 0.96
C GLU A 67 15.67 -4.65 2.02
N ASN A 68 16.29 -4.01 3.01
CA ASN A 68 16.95 -4.65 4.16
C ASN A 68 16.95 -3.67 5.34
N GLU A 69 17.50 -4.09 6.49
CA GLU A 69 17.52 -3.28 7.72
C GLU A 69 18.26 -1.94 7.56
N ALA A 70 19.32 -1.90 6.73
CA ALA A 70 20.15 -0.72 6.54
C ALA A 70 19.55 0.33 5.59
N ARG A 71 18.46 0.00 4.89
CA ARG A 71 17.81 0.90 3.92
C ARG A 71 16.58 1.55 4.51
N LEU A 72 16.27 2.75 4.04
CA LEU A 72 14.98 3.37 4.33
C LEU A 72 13.85 2.64 3.58
N PRO A 73 12.62 2.65 4.12
CA PRO A 73 11.45 2.18 3.41
C PRO A 73 11.28 2.92 2.08
N HIS A 74 10.92 2.17 1.04
CA HIS A 74 10.63 2.73 -0.28
C HIS A 74 9.20 2.42 -0.74
N ARG A 75 8.51 1.54 -0.02
CA ARG A 75 7.09 1.25 -0.20
C ARG A 75 6.39 1.22 1.15
N VAL A 76 5.08 1.45 1.11
CA VAL A 76 4.18 1.29 2.24
C VAL A 76 2.97 0.46 1.81
N LEU A 77 2.56 -0.46 2.68
CA LEU A 77 1.26 -1.10 2.62
C LEU A 77 0.35 -0.34 3.59
N LEU A 78 -0.81 0.11 3.12
CA LEU A 78 -1.73 0.90 3.93
C LEU A 78 -3.12 0.28 3.84
N ALA A 79 -3.83 0.20 4.97
CA ALA A 79 -5.24 -0.14 5.02
C ALA A 79 -6.04 0.96 5.74
N PHE A 80 -7.06 1.47 5.06
CA PHE A 80 -7.96 2.51 5.57
C PHE A 80 -9.36 1.96 5.77
N SER A 81 -10.05 2.42 6.81
CA SER A 81 -11.43 2.07 7.11
C SER A 81 -12.29 3.32 7.26
N PRO A 82 -13.60 3.27 6.94
CA PRO A 82 -14.53 4.35 7.28
C PRO A 82 -14.76 4.45 8.79
N GLN A 83 -14.41 3.42 9.57
CA GLN A 83 -14.49 3.44 11.03
C GLN A 83 -13.15 3.72 11.70
N ALA A 84 -13.19 4.58 12.71
CA ALA A 84 -12.06 4.83 13.59
C ALA A 84 -11.66 3.57 14.37
N GLY A 85 -10.40 3.49 14.74
CA GLY A 85 -9.89 2.42 15.58
C GLY A 85 -8.38 2.52 15.73
N GLU A 86 -7.80 1.52 16.40
CA GLU A 86 -6.36 1.44 16.57
C GLU A 86 -5.65 1.34 15.21
N CYS A 87 -4.54 2.06 15.09
CA CYS A 87 -3.64 1.99 13.96
C CYS A 87 -2.43 1.15 14.34
N PHE A 88 -2.28 -0.02 13.70
CA PHE A 88 -1.10 -0.85 13.86
C PHE A 88 -0.08 -0.48 12.79
N SER A 89 1.14 -0.24 13.24
CA SER A 89 2.27 0.10 12.37
C SER A 89 3.42 -0.84 12.62
N ASP A 90 3.95 -1.43 11.56
CA ASP A 90 5.10 -2.32 11.60
C ASP A 90 6.06 -2.08 10.44
N ARG A 91 7.15 -2.85 10.43
CA ARG A 91 8.20 -2.75 9.43
C ARG A 91 8.52 -4.12 8.87
N LEU A 92 8.62 -4.19 7.55
CA LEU A 92 8.99 -5.38 6.80
C LEU A 92 10.29 -5.13 6.03
N VAL A 93 11.24 -6.04 6.14
CA VAL A 93 12.44 -6.06 5.28
C VAL A 93 12.31 -7.20 4.28
N ILE A 94 12.63 -6.95 3.00
CA ILE A 94 12.54 -7.98 1.95
C ILE A 94 13.65 -9.02 2.13
N ARG A 95 14.88 -8.57 2.41
CA ARG A 95 16.05 -9.41 2.60
C ARG A 95 16.55 -9.38 4.04
N GLY A 96 16.85 -10.57 4.58
CA GLY A 96 17.49 -10.73 5.88
C GLY A 96 19.00 -10.42 5.85
N PRO A 97 19.69 -10.54 6.99
CA PRO A 97 21.14 -10.28 7.09
C PRO A 97 22.01 -11.13 6.16
N ASP A 98 21.52 -12.31 5.77
CA ASP A 98 22.17 -13.27 4.88
C ASP A 98 21.87 -13.02 3.39
N GLN A 99 21.14 -11.94 3.06
CA GLN A 99 20.68 -11.58 1.71
C GLN A 99 19.65 -12.55 1.10
N HIS A 100 19.13 -13.51 1.86
CA HIS A 100 17.96 -14.31 1.45
C HIS A 100 16.67 -13.56 1.76
N TYR A 101 15.55 -14.02 1.19
CA TYR A 101 14.25 -13.45 1.56
C TYR A 101 14.01 -13.64 3.05
N SER A 102 13.58 -12.57 3.72
CA SER A 102 13.29 -12.65 5.15
C SER A 102 12.11 -13.57 5.42
N GLU A 103 12.06 -14.19 6.60
CA GLU A 103 10.94 -15.03 7.00
C GLU A 103 9.61 -14.27 6.94
N SER A 104 9.60 -13.00 7.37
CA SER A 104 8.41 -12.14 7.31
C SER A 104 7.94 -11.87 5.89
N TYR A 105 8.87 -11.65 4.94
CA TYR A 105 8.52 -11.43 3.54
C TYR A 105 8.00 -12.73 2.91
N THR A 106 8.68 -13.85 3.19
CA THR A 106 8.26 -15.17 2.75
C THR A 106 6.87 -15.53 3.27
N ALA A 107 6.61 -15.37 4.56
CA ALA A 107 5.30 -15.63 5.14
C ALA A 107 4.18 -14.80 4.48
N LEU A 108 4.47 -13.54 4.14
CA LEU A 108 3.52 -12.64 3.47
C LEU A 108 3.25 -13.05 2.02
N THR A 109 4.27 -13.47 1.27
CA THR A 109 4.14 -13.66 -0.19
C THR A 109 4.09 -15.10 -0.68
N GLN A 110 4.42 -16.10 0.16
CA GLN A 110 4.53 -17.51 -0.24
C GLN A 110 3.31 -18.07 -0.97
N ALA A 111 2.10 -17.59 -0.63
CA ALA A 111 0.87 -18.04 -1.28
C ALA A 111 0.78 -17.65 -2.77
N PHE A 112 1.61 -16.70 -3.22
CA PHE A 112 1.60 -16.13 -4.56
C PHE A 112 2.82 -16.51 -5.41
N TYR A 113 3.83 -17.16 -4.82
CA TYR A 113 5.07 -17.54 -5.51
C TYR A 113 5.26 -19.05 -5.48
N LEU A 114 5.65 -19.62 -6.63
CA LEU A 114 5.92 -21.05 -6.75
C LEU A 114 7.22 -21.48 -6.03
N PHE A 115 8.17 -20.55 -5.91
CA PHE A 115 9.46 -20.75 -5.24
C PHE A 115 9.83 -19.46 -4.52
N MET A 116 10.20 -19.56 -3.24
CA MET A 116 10.73 -18.47 -2.41
C MET A 116 12.05 -18.89 -1.77
#